data_AF-A0A9C8H5D9-F1
#
_entry.id   AF-A0A9C8H5D9-F1
#
_cell.length_a   1.000
_cell.length_b   1.000
_cell.length_c   1.000
_cell.angle_alpha   90.00
_cell.angle_beta   90.00
_cell.angle_gamma   90.00
#
_symmetry.space_group_name_H-M   'P 1'
#
loop_
_entity.id
_entity.type
_entity.pdbx_description
1 polymer ?
#
loop_
_entity_poly.entity_id
_entity_poly.type
_entity_poly.pdbx_seq_one_letter_code
_entity_poly.pdbx_strand_id
1 'polypeptide(L)'
;VMLEGGWRGSKCSKGRQSMRELLRPIGLVALMSLAGPVLAQDAGGTPEAAEPPVATTAEIERLPMGEDAADDAPRAYVKEVFQDWQVVCVRVNGDRESCNMQQLLRDSEDNPVSQVSMAPLPPAAAPRAAAVEIATPLETLLSEDLRLGVDTAAPKRYRFSFCTPQACYARFALTAEEVAAFKAGRAAKLTIVPLVAPDQTAEIAMSLSGFTAAYDLVAATLAGQ
;
A
#
# COMPACT_ATOMS: atom_id res chain seq x y z
N VAL A 1 -42.68 -4.27 40.80
CA VAL A 1 -42.65 -2.79 40.80
C VAL A 1 -41.83 -2.37 39.60
N MET A 2 -42.53 -1.90 38.56
CA MET A 2 -41.94 -1.31 37.36
C MET A 2 -41.22 -0.02 37.74
N LEU A 3 -40.04 0.23 37.17
CA LEU A 3 -39.48 1.57 37.08
C LEU A 3 -39.05 1.82 35.64
N GLU A 4 -39.99 2.40 34.91
CA GLU A 4 -39.78 3.08 33.64
C GLU A 4 -39.03 4.40 33.89
N GLY A 5 -37.99 4.67 33.11
CA GLY A 5 -37.25 5.93 33.13
C GLY A 5 -37.02 6.39 31.70
N GLY A 6 -38.01 7.11 31.14
CA GLY A 6 -37.98 7.61 29.79
C GLY A 6 -36.99 8.77 29.60
N TRP A 7 -36.26 8.75 28.49
CA TRP A 7 -35.53 9.91 27.99
C TRP A 7 -36.29 10.54 26.82
N ARG A 8 -36.80 11.76 27.08
CA ARG A 8 -37.47 12.62 26.10
C ARG A 8 -36.45 13.23 25.16
N GLY A 9 -36.84 13.33 23.89
CA GLY A 9 -35.97 13.68 22.78
C GLY A 9 -35.72 15.16 22.55
N SER A 10 -34.83 15.39 21.58
CA SER A 10 -34.58 16.69 20.95
C SER A 10 -34.46 16.45 19.45
N LYS A 11 -35.49 16.91 18.73
CA LYS A 11 -35.60 16.87 17.26
C LYS A 11 -34.55 17.82 16.66
N CYS A 12 -33.71 17.33 15.75
CA CYS A 12 -32.90 18.18 14.87
C CYS A 12 -33.72 18.44 13.59
N SER A 13 -34.10 19.69 13.37
CA SER A 13 -34.98 20.13 12.29
C SER A 13 -34.25 20.19 10.94
N LYS A 14 -34.87 19.56 9.94
CA LYS A 14 -34.67 19.75 8.50
C LYS A 14 -34.60 21.23 8.12
N GLY A 15 -33.50 21.64 7.47
CA GLY A 15 -33.44 22.84 6.63
C GLY A 15 -33.40 22.43 5.16
N ARG A 16 -34.48 22.69 4.43
CA ARG A 16 -34.61 22.52 2.97
C ARG A 16 -35.10 23.84 2.38
N GLN A 17 -34.26 24.54 1.63
CA GLN A 17 -34.60 25.68 0.75
C GLN A 17 -33.53 25.62 -0.37
N SER A 18 -33.76 25.18 -1.61
CA SER A 18 -34.64 25.63 -2.70
C SER A 18 -34.40 27.08 -3.17
N MET A 19 -34.27 27.23 -4.50
CA MET A 19 -34.32 28.44 -5.36
C MET A 19 -32.92 28.79 -5.93
N ARG A 20 -32.51 28.33 -7.14
CA ARG A 20 -33.00 28.65 -8.50
C ARG A 20 -33.31 30.13 -8.70
N GLU A 21 -32.79 30.69 -9.80
CA GLU A 21 -33.01 32.04 -10.35
C GLU A 21 -32.07 33.15 -9.83
N LEU A 22 -31.03 33.47 -10.63
CA LEU A 22 -30.81 34.84 -11.11
C LEU A 22 -29.86 34.83 -12.32
N LEU A 23 -30.49 35.00 -13.48
CA LEU A 23 -29.93 35.16 -14.80
C LEU A 23 -29.30 36.56 -15.02
N ARG A 24 -28.19 36.57 -15.80
CA ARG A 24 -27.78 37.54 -16.87
C ARG A 24 -27.24 38.93 -16.46
N PRO A 25 -26.48 39.69 -17.32
CA PRO A 25 -26.26 39.52 -18.77
C PRO A 25 -24.81 39.75 -19.35
N ILE A 26 -24.59 39.17 -20.55
CA ILE A 26 -24.04 39.77 -21.80
C ILE A 26 -22.76 40.64 -21.73
N GLY A 27 -21.70 40.14 -22.39
CA GLY A 27 -20.63 40.95 -22.97
C GLY A 27 -20.12 40.30 -24.27
N LEU A 28 -20.58 40.82 -25.41
CA LEU A 28 -20.20 40.43 -26.78
C LEU A 28 -19.49 41.65 -27.42
N VAL A 29 -18.73 41.40 -28.51
CA VAL A 29 -18.12 42.33 -29.48
C VAL A 29 -16.60 42.57 -29.25
N ALA A 30 -15.68 42.53 -30.23
CA ALA A 30 -15.63 42.03 -31.61
C ALA A 30 -14.20 42.25 -32.19
N LEU A 31 -13.83 41.42 -33.17
CA LEU A 31 -12.94 41.64 -34.33
C LEU A 31 -11.49 42.17 -34.15
N MET A 32 -10.52 41.45 -34.72
CA MET A 32 -9.81 41.92 -35.94
C MET A 32 -9.06 40.79 -36.65
N SER A 33 -9.44 40.61 -37.91
CA SER A 33 -8.88 39.74 -38.95
C SER A 33 -7.63 40.36 -39.59
N LEU A 34 -6.60 39.54 -39.82
CA LEU A 34 -5.57 39.82 -40.83
C LEU A 34 -5.44 38.59 -41.73
N ALA A 35 -6.08 38.68 -42.90
CA ALA A 35 -5.84 37.81 -44.04
C ALA A 35 -4.62 38.36 -44.81
N GLY A 36 -3.58 37.53 -44.96
CA GLY A 36 -2.45 37.75 -45.87
C GLY A 36 -2.59 36.88 -47.13
N PRO A 37 -1.98 37.29 -48.26
CA PRO A 37 -2.38 36.86 -49.59
C PRO A 37 -1.94 35.44 -49.91
N VAL A 38 -2.85 34.69 -50.54
CA VAL A 38 -2.53 33.48 -51.29
C VAL A 38 -1.87 33.93 -52.59
N LEU A 39 -0.55 33.73 -52.70
CA LEU A 39 0.14 33.70 -53.99
C LEU A 39 0.13 32.27 -54.50
N ALA A 40 -0.70 32.01 -55.51
CA ALA A 40 -0.57 30.84 -56.36
C ALA A 40 0.53 31.12 -57.40
N GLN A 41 1.62 30.34 -57.34
CA GLN A 41 2.57 30.19 -58.44
C GLN A 41 2.62 28.70 -58.79
N ASP A 42 2.10 28.38 -59.97
CA ASP A 42 2.35 27.10 -60.64
C ASP A 42 3.82 27.07 -61.08
N ALA A 43 4.59 26.15 -60.50
CA ALA A 43 5.80 25.62 -61.12
C ALA A 43 6.02 24.20 -60.59
N GLY A 44 5.89 23.22 -61.48
CA GLY A 44 6.22 21.83 -61.20
C GLY A 44 7.66 21.71 -60.72
N GLY A 45 7.79 21.28 -59.47
CA GLY A 45 9.01 20.83 -58.84
C GLY A 45 8.58 20.00 -57.65
N THR A 46 8.90 18.71 -57.67
CA THR A 46 8.73 17.81 -56.53
C THR A 46 9.22 18.53 -55.25
N PRO A 47 8.43 18.60 -54.16
CA PRO A 47 8.98 18.98 -52.88
C PRO A 47 9.93 17.85 -52.48
N GLU A 48 11.22 18.07 -52.70
CA GLU A 48 12.26 17.28 -52.06
C GLU A 48 12.11 17.57 -50.56
N ALA A 49 11.51 16.61 -49.86
CA ALA A 49 11.39 16.66 -48.42
C ALA A 49 12.80 16.81 -47.85
N ALA A 50 13.08 17.96 -47.23
CA ALA A 50 14.30 18.14 -46.47
C ALA A 50 14.34 17.05 -45.39
N GLU A 51 15.24 16.08 -45.56
CA GLU A 51 15.47 15.05 -44.56
C GLU A 51 15.89 15.73 -43.25
N PRO A 52 15.34 15.30 -42.11
CA PRO A 52 15.78 15.81 -40.82
C PRO A 52 17.29 15.56 -40.66
N PRO A 53 18.05 16.49 -40.04
CA PRO A 53 19.48 16.31 -39.88
C PRO A 53 19.75 15.02 -39.11
N VAL A 54 20.35 14.05 -39.80
CA VAL A 54 20.77 12.78 -39.21
C VAL A 54 22.05 13.05 -38.43
N ALA A 55 22.06 12.73 -37.14
CA ALA A 55 23.24 12.87 -36.29
C ALA A 55 24.42 12.12 -36.92
N THR A 56 25.57 12.78 -36.98
CA THR A 56 26.79 12.18 -37.53
C THR A 56 27.28 11.05 -36.61
N THR A 57 27.98 10.07 -37.17
CA THR A 57 28.59 8.98 -36.39
C THR A 57 29.44 9.52 -35.24
N ALA A 58 30.13 10.64 -35.44
CA ALA A 58 30.93 11.32 -34.43
C ALA A 58 30.11 11.99 -33.32
N GLU A 59 28.83 12.32 -33.54
CA GLU A 59 27.91 12.76 -32.50
C GLU A 59 27.37 11.59 -31.70
N ILE A 60 27.06 10.47 -32.37
CA ILE A 60 26.57 9.24 -31.74
C ILE A 60 27.64 8.63 -30.83
N GLU A 61 28.90 8.59 -31.28
CA GLU A 61 30.02 8.06 -30.49
C GLU A 61 30.36 8.90 -29.23
N ARG A 62 29.92 10.15 -29.19
CA ARG A 62 30.09 11.05 -28.03
C ARG A 62 28.91 11.05 -27.08
N LEU A 63 27.86 10.30 -27.37
CA LEU A 63 26.76 10.13 -26.43
C LEU A 63 27.25 9.25 -25.28
N PRO A 64 27.17 9.75 -24.03
CA PRO A 64 27.55 8.94 -22.89
C PRO A 64 26.61 7.73 -22.81
N MET A 65 27.19 6.54 -22.86
CA MET A 65 26.49 5.32 -22.49
C MET A 65 26.26 5.38 -20.98
N GLY A 66 25.09 4.96 -20.51
CA GLY A 66 24.81 4.89 -19.09
C GLY A 66 25.88 4.06 -18.37
N GLU A 67 26.46 4.61 -17.31
CA GLU A 67 27.38 3.90 -16.45
C GLU A 67 26.58 3.09 -15.42
N ASP A 68 27.07 1.89 -15.08
CA ASP A 68 26.50 1.12 -13.98
C ASP A 68 26.68 1.90 -12.68
N ALA A 69 25.58 2.22 -12.01
CA ALA A 69 25.64 2.82 -10.68
C ALA A 69 26.33 1.83 -9.72
N ALA A 70 27.41 2.26 -9.07
CA ALA A 70 28.09 1.46 -8.05
C ALA A 70 27.10 1.02 -6.97
N ASP A 71 27.01 -0.29 -6.76
CA ASP A 71 25.92 -0.96 -6.04
C ASP A 71 26.12 -0.99 -4.51
N ASP A 72 26.54 0.13 -3.93
CA ASP A 72 26.95 0.20 -2.51
C ASP A 72 25.78 0.45 -1.53
N ALA A 73 24.53 0.50 -2.04
CA ALA A 73 23.35 0.60 -1.19
C ALA A 73 22.92 -0.80 -0.73
N PRO A 74 22.69 -1.04 0.58
CA PRO A 74 22.16 -2.30 1.07
C PRO A 74 20.85 -2.71 0.37
N ARG A 75 20.91 -3.74 -0.48
CA ARG A 75 19.72 -4.31 -1.15
C ARG A 75 19.11 -5.41 -0.30
N ALA A 76 17.77 -5.40 -0.23
CA ALA A 76 17.03 -6.51 0.33
C ALA A 76 17.14 -7.73 -0.59
N TYR A 77 17.22 -8.92 -0.01
CA TYR A 77 17.25 -10.18 -0.74
C TYR A 77 16.42 -11.24 -0.01
N VAL A 78 15.90 -12.20 -0.78
CA VAL A 78 15.16 -13.35 -0.23
C VAL A 78 16.15 -14.37 0.28
N LYS A 79 16.14 -14.64 1.58
CA LYS A 79 17.03 -15.61 2.23
C LYS A 79 16.48 -17.03 2.13
N GLU A 80 15.18 -17.20 2.34
CA GLU A 80 14.51 -18.51 2.30
C GLU A 80 13.00 -18.35 2.08
N VAL A 81 12.33 -19.38 1.57
CA VAL A 81 10.87 -19.46 1.44
C VAL A 81 10.35 -20.72 2.13
N PHE A 82 9.48 -20.53 3.12
CA PHE A 82 8.79 -21.60 3.83
C PHE A 82 7.31 -21.57 3.48
N GLN A 83 6.92 -22.38 2.50
CA GLN A 83 5.53 -22.44 2.03
C GLN A 83 5.04 -21.03 1.65
N ASP A 84 4.11 -20.47 2.41
CA ASP A 84 3.50 -19.16 2.14
C ASP A 84 4.28 -17.99 2.77
N TRP A 85 5.37 -18.25 3.50
CA TRP A 85 6.18 -17.23 4.16
C TRP A 85 7.55 -17.08 3.50
N GLN A 86 7.92 -15.85 3.18
CA GLN A 86 9.24 -15.51 2.68
C GLN A 86 10.07 -14.80 3.75
N VAL A 87 11.32 -15.20 3.94
CA VAL A 87 12.28 -14.46 4.78
C VAL A 87 13.08 -13.51 3.90
N VAL A 88 12.99 -12.22 4.19
CA VAL A 88 13.67 -11.15 3.46
C VAL A 88 14.67 -10.47 4.40
N CYS A 89 15.90 -10.30 3.92
CA CYS A 89 17.01 -9.76 4.70
C CYS A 89 17.70 -8.60 3.99
N VAL A 90 18.26 -7.68 4.76
CA VAL A 90 19.15 -6.61 4.30
C VAL A 90 20.47 -6.73 5.07
N ARG A 91 21.60 -6.66 4.37
CA ARG A 91 22.92 -6.63 5.01
C ARG A 91 23.17 -5.25 5.61
N VAL A 92 23.35 -5.16 6.92
CA VAL A 92 23.37 -3.87 7.63
C VAL A 92 24.79 -3.36 7.88
N ASN A 93 25.80 -4.25 7.93
CA ASN A 93 27.25 -3.96 7.97
C ASN A 93 28.01 -5.30 8.00
N GLY A 94 28.95 -5.53 7.07
CA GLY A 94 29.71 -6.79 7.00
C GLY A 94 28.78 -8.00 6.95
N ASP A 95 28.91 -8.91 7.92
CA ASP A 95 28.14 -10.16 8.00
C ASP A 95 26.84 -10.07 8.80
N ARG A 96 26.45 -8.89 9.31
CA ARG A 96 25.18 -8.72 10.03
C ARG A 96 24.01 -8.45 9.09
N GLU A 97 22.88 -9.08 9.37
CA GLU A 97 21.67 -9.07 8.54
C GLU A 97 20.41 -8.70 9.35
N SER A 98 19.68 -7.67 8.91
CA SER A 98 18.35 -7.40 9.44
C SER A 98 17.33 -8.16 8.61
N CYS A 99 16.62 -9.10 9.23
CA CYS A 99 15.65 -9.95 8.55
C CYS A 99 14.24 -9.76 9.09
N ASN A 100 13.25 -9.94 8.22
CA ASN A 100 11.85 -10.10 8.57
C ASN A 100 11.24 -11.24 7.73
N MET A 101 10.08 -11.75 8.16
CA MET A 101 9.27 -12.69 7.41
C MET A 101 8.03 -12.01 6.86
N GLN A 102 7.66 -12.32 5.63
CA GLN A 102 6.62 -11.63 4.88
C GLN A 102 5.67 -12.61 4.18
N GLN A 103 4.40 -12.23 4.07
CA GLN A 103 3.39 -12.93 3.26
C GLN A 103 2.49 -11.93 2.54
N LEU A 104 2.39 -12.08 1.23
CA LEU A 104 1.44 -11.35 0.39
C LEU A 104 0.08 -12.06 0.47
N LEU A 105 -0.89 -11.39 1.06
CA LEU A 105 -2.25 -11.87 1.20
C LEU A 105 -3.06 -11.58 -0.07
N ARG A 106 -3.92 -12.53 -0.42
CA ARG A 106 -4.75 -12.49 -1.61
C ARG A 106 -6.22 -12.64 -1.28
N ASP A 107 -7.09 -12.10 -2.12
CA ASP A 107 -8.54 -12.31 -2.03
C ASP A 107 -8.96 -13.64 -2.69
N SER A 108 -10.28 -13.88 -2.75
CA SER A 108 -10.84 -15.09 -3.37
C SER A 108 -10.63 -15.18 -4.89
N GLU A 109 -10.26 -14.08 -5.54
CA GLU A 109 -9.97 -14.00 -6.97
C GLU A 109 -8.46 -14.01 -7.25
N ASP A 110 -7.64 -14.30 -6.22
CA ASP A 110 -6.17 -14.32 -6.26
C ASP A 110 -5.50 -12.95 -6.47
N ASN A 111 -6.22 -11.85 -6.27
CA ASN A 111 -5.62 -10.52 -6.36
C ASN A 111 -4.84 -10.18 -5.08
N PRO A 112 -3.66 -9.55 -5.17
CA PRO A 112 -2.92 -9.11 -4.01
C PRO A 112 -3.65 -7.96 -3.30
N VAL A 113 -4.00 -8.15 -2.03
CA VAL A 113 -4.78 -7.17 -1.26
C VAL A 113 -4.03 -6.60 -0.08
N SER A 114 -3.14 -7.37 0.55
CA SER A 114 -2.45 -6.90 1.75
C SER A 114 -1.10 -7.56 1.87
N GLN A 115 -0.14 -6.87 2.47
CA GLN A 115 1.18 -7.42 2.76
C GLN A 115 1.37 -7.42 4.27
N VAL A 116 1.78 -8.56 4.82
CA VAL A 116 2.17 -8.68 6.23
C VAL A 116 3.67 -8.87 6.32
N SER A 117 4.29 -8.18 7.26
CA SER A 117 5.69 -8.31 7.62
C SER A 117 5.82 -8.47 9.14
N MET A 118 6.67 -9.39 9.57
CA MET A 118 6.90 -9.67 10.98
C MET A 118 8.37 -9.90 11.27
N ALA A 119 8.82 -9.44 12.44
CA ALA A 119 10.16 -9.72 12.95
C ALA A 119 10.10 -10.03 14.45
N PRO A 120 10.77 -11.09 14.93
CA PRO A 120 10.99 -11.33 16.34
C PRO A 120 11.67 -10.12 17.00
N LEU A 121 11.29 -9.83 18.23
CA LEU A 121 11.92 -8.80 19.06
C LEU A 121 12.91 -9.46 20.05
N PRO A 122 13.98 -8.76 20.45
CA PRO A 122 14.92 -9.30 21.43
C PRO A 122 14.25 -9.54 22.78
N PRO A 123 14.73 -10.49 23.61
CA PRO A 123 14.13 -10.81 24.91
C PRO A 123 13.95 -9.60 25.84
N ALA A 124 14.82 -8.59 25.73
CA ALA A 124 14.74 -7.34 26.49
C ALA A 124 13.47 -6.50 26.18
N ALA A 125 12.76 -6.77 25.08
CA ALA A 125 11.52 -6.10 24.70
C ALA A 125 10.26 -6.71 25.34
N ALA A 126 10.42 -7.74 26.17
CA ALA A 126 9.31 -8.40 26.87
C ALA A 126 8.37 -7.38 27.55
N PRO A 127 7.03 -7.58 27.47
CA PRO A 127 6.34 -8.78 26.99
C PRO A 127 6.15 -8.86 25.46
N ARG A 128 6.72 -7.94 24.68
CA ARG A 128 6.62 -7.93 23.22
C ARG A 128 7.60 -8.95 22.62
N ALA A 129 7.07 -9.94 21.91
CA ALA A 129 7.85 -11.03 21.32
C ALA A 129 8.09 -10.84 19.81
N ALA A 130 7.17 -10.19 19.10
CA ALA A 130 7.32 -9.90 17.67
C ALA A 130 6.75 -8.52 17.34
N ALA A 131 7.40 -7.82 16.42
CA ALA A 131 6.84 -6.64 15.75
C ALA A 131 6.12 -7.08 14.48
N VAL A 132 4.96 -6.50 14.23
CA VAL A 132 4.11 -6.77 13.07
C VAL A 132 3.79 -5.48 12.36
N GLU A 133 3.86 -5.50 11.03
CA GLU A 133 3.38 -4.46 10.14
C GLU A 133 2.44 -5.08 9.11
N ILE A 134 1.23 -4.53 9.00
CA ILE A 134 0.25 -4.93 7.99
C ILE A 134 -0.07 -3.71 7.12
N ALA A 135 0.20 -3.82 5.82
CA ALA A 135 -0.22 -2.86 4.82
C ALA A 135 -1.59 -3.28 4.27
N THR A 136 -2.58 -2.40 4.39
CA THR A 136 -3.97 -2.63 3.92
C THR A 136 -4.28 -1.84 2.65
N PRO A 137 -5.28 -2.26 1.86
CA PRO A 137 -5.75 -1.51 0.70
C PRO A 137 -6.13 -0.07 1.07
N LEU A 138 -6.03 0.81 0.07
CA LEU A 138 -6.69 2.11 0.11
C LEU A 138 -8.21 1.91 0.25
N GLU A 139 -8.91 2.95 0.69
CA GLU A 139 -10.34 2.86 1.02
C GLU A 139 -10.66 1.92 2.19
N THR A 140 -9.71 1.72 3.11
CA THR A 140 -9.97 1.09 4.42
C THR A 140 -10.45 2.14 5.43
N LEU A 141 -11.55 1.88 6.14
CA LEU A 141 -12.10 2.76 7.18
C LEU A 141 -11.28 2.65 8.47
N LEU A 142 -10.40 3.63 8.68
CA LEU A 142 -9.41 3.62 9.77
C LEU A 142 -10.01 3.68 11.18
N SER A 143 -11.22 4.26 11.33
CA SER A 143 -11.88 4.39 12.63
C SER A 143 -12.35 3.06 13.21
N GLU A 144 -12.48 2.01 12.39
CA GLU A 144 -12.94 0.69 12.83
C GLU A 144 -11.83 -0.24 13.32
N ASP A 145 -10.57 0.21 13.19
CA ASP A 145 -9.37 -0.55 13.49
C ASP A 145 -9.24 -1.84 12.65
N LEU A 146 -8.00 -2.34 12.57
CA LEU A 146 -7.72 -3.63 11.98
C LEU A 146 -8.06 -4.72 13.00
N ARG A 147 -8.70 -5.81 12.56
CA ARG A 147 -8.94 -6.99 13.39
C ARG A 147 -8.11 -8.17 12.91
N LEU A 148 -7.51 -8.89 13.85
CA LEU A 148 -6.73 -10.09 13.55
C LEU A 148 -7.08 -11.20 14.55
N GLY A 149 -7.43 -12.37 14.03
CA GLY A 149 -7.69 -13.58 14.81
C GLY A 149 -6.95 -14.78 14.21
N VAL A 150 -6.63 -15.77 15.04
CA VAL A 150 -6.04 -17.04 14.60
C VAL A 150 -7.09 -18.14 14.73
N ASP A 151 -7.30 -18.88 13.65
CA ASP A 151 -8.32 -19.93 13.52
C ASP A 151 -9.71 -19.47 14.01
N THR A 152 -10.20 -20.05 15.10
CA THR A 152 -11.50 -19.74 15.71
C THR A 152 -11.39 -18.86 16.96
N ALA A 153 -10.18 -18.38 17.30
CA ALA A 153 -10.00 -17.50 18.44
C ALA A 153 -10.66 -16.14 18.21
N ALA A 154 -11.12 -15.51 19.29
CA ALA A 154 -11.71 -14.18 19.22
C ALA A 154 -10.69 -13.17 18.66
N PRO A 155 -11.04 -12.37 17.62
CA PRO A 155 -10.12 -11.45 17.01
C PRO A 155 -9.82 -10.27 17.94
N LYS A 156 -8.57 -9.80 17.92
CA LYS A 156 -8.13 -8.59 18.62
C LYS A 156 -8.12 -7.40 17.67
N ARG A 157 -8.27 -6.19 18.21
CA ARG A 157 -8.26 -4.93 17.46
C ARG A 157 -6.89 -4.26 17.55
N TYR A 158 -6.42 -3.72 16.43
CA TYR A 158 -5.14 -3.04 16.27
C TYR A 158 -5.33 -1.72 15.51
N ARG A 159 -4.85 -0.63 16.10
CA ARG A 159 -5.00 0.72 15.55
C ARG A 159 -4.06 0.93 14.36
N PHE A 160 -4.59 1.56 13.30
CA PHE A 160 -3.78 2.09 12.21
C PHE A 160 -2.83 3.18 12.70
N SER A 161 -1.57 3.11 12.29
CA SER A 161 -0.52 4.03 12.72
C SER A 161 -0.37 5.21 11.79
N PHE A 162 -0.35 4.97 10.47
CA PHE A 162 -0.23 6.00 9.43
C PHE A 162 -0.68 5.45 8.08
N CYS A 163 -0.82 6.32 7.09
CA CYS A 163 -1.06 5.95 5.70
C CYS A 163 -0.06 6.65 4.78
N THR A 164 0.22 6.00 3.67
CA THR A 164 0.91 6.55 2.50
C THR A 164 -0.07 6.58 1.32
N PRO A 165 0.28 7.19 0.18
CA PRO A 165 -0.52 7.08 -1.05
C PRO A 165 -0.76 5.63 -1.53
N GLN A 166 -0.05 4.64 -1.00
CA GLN A 166 -0.04 3.26 -1.47
C GLN A 166 -0.81 2.34 -0.52
N ALA A 167 -0.74 2.59 0.80
CA ALA A 167 -1.38 1.73 1.79
C ALA A 167 -1.59 2.44 3.14
N CYS A 168 -2.49 1.89 3.94
CA CYS A 168 -2.61 2.24 5.35
C CYS A 168 -2.00 1.13 6.22
N TYR A 169 -1.20 1.50 7.21
CA TYR A 169 -0.35 0.59 7.97
C TYR A 169 -0.84 0.46 9.41
N ALA A 170 -1.02 -0.77 9.87
CA ALA A 170 -1.13 -1.08 11.29
C ALA A 170 0.20 -1.65 11.78
N ARG A 171 0.80 -1.01 12.79
CA ARG A 171 2.02 -1.48 13.46
C ARG A 171 1.72 -1.81 14.90
N PHE A 172 2.01 -3.04 15.30
CA PHE A 172 1.78 -3.51 16.66
C PHE A 172 2.79 -4.57 17.04
N ALA A 173 2.73 -5.03 18.29
CA ALA A 173 3.53 -6.14 18.76
C ALA A 173 2.64 -7.29 19.22
N LEU A 174 3.10 -8.51 18.98
CA LEU A 174 2.52 -9.73 19.53
C LEU A 174 3.25 -10.11 20.82
N THR A 175 2.52 -10.67 21.78
CA THR A 175 3.09 -11.32 22.96
C THR A 175 3.65 -12.71 22.62
N ALA A 176 4.42 -13.31 23.53
CA ALA A 176 4.92 -14.67 23.35
C ALA A 176 3.78 -15.70 23.20
N GLU A 177 2.67 -15.50 23.91
CA GLU A 177 1.48 -16.36 23.83
C GLU A 177 0.80 -16.23 22.47
N GLU A 178 0.70 -15.02 21.92
CA GLU A 178 0.15 -14.80 20.59
C GLU A 178 1.05 -15.41 19.51
N VAL A 179 2.37 -15.23 19.60
CA VAL A 179 3.30 -15.91 18.68
C VAL A 179 3.14 -17.42 18.76
N ALA A 180 2.98 -17.99 19.97
CA ALA A 180 2.72 -19.42 20.12
C ALA A 180 1.40 -19.86 19.46
N ALA A 181 0.34 -19.04 19.55
CA ALA A 181 -0.91 -19.29 18.84
C ALA A 181 -0.72 -19.27 17.32
N PHE A 182 0.06 -18.33 16.77
CA PHE A 182 0.39 -18.32 15.34
C PHE A 182 1.19 -19.56 14.92
N LYS A 183 2.14 -20.03 15.74
CA LYS A 183 2.90 -21.26 15.47
C LYS A 183 2.05 -22.53 15.46
N ALA A 184 1.02 -22.58 16.30
CA ALA A 184 0.13 -23.73 16.43
C ALA A 184 -1.06 -23.68 15.46
N GLY A 185 -1.41 -22.48 14.98
CA GLY A 185 -2.58 -22.25 14.16
C GLY A 185 -2.41 -22.66 12.70
N ARG A 186 -3.53 -22.70 11.97
CA ARG A 186 -3.54 -23.06 10.54
C ARG A 186 -3.71 -21.84 9.64
N ALA A 187 -4.56 -20.91 10.06
CA ALA A 187 -4.80 -19.67 9.35
C ALA A 187 -5.05 -18.53 10.33
N ALA A 188 -4.62 -17.33 9.97
CA ALA A 188 -5.09 -16.10 10.59
C ALA A 188 -6.10 -15.41 9.67
N LYS A 189 -7.01 -14.66 10.27
CA LYS A 189 -8.03 -13.89 9.58
C LYS A 189 -7.82 -12.42 9.89
N LEU A 190 -7.45 -11.68 8.85
CA LEU A 190 -7.39 -10.23 8.86
C LEU A 190 -8.77 -9.70 8.48
N THR A 191 -9.33 -8.78 9.26
CA THR A 191 -10.61 -8.14 8.94
C THR A 191 -10.47 -6.63 8.94
N ILE A 192 -10.94 -6.02 7.86
CA ILE A 192 -11.00 -4.57 7.66
C ILE A 192 -12.44 -4.17 7.31
N VAL A 193 -12.75 -2.88 7.48
CA VAL A 193 -14.03 -2.30 7.05
C VAL A 193 -13.77 -1.42 5.84
N PRO A 194 -14.42 -1.65 4.69
CA PRO A 194 -14.29 -0.76 3.53
C PRO A 194 -14.92 0.61 3.82
N LEU A 195 -14.24 1.68 3.42
CA LEU A 195 -14.71 3.06 3.54
C LEU A 195 -15.98 3.30 2.72
N VAL A 196 -16.07 2.66 1.55
CA VAL A 196 -17.23 2.76 0.64
C VAL A 196 -18.44 1.95 1.10
N ALA A 197 -18.25 1.02 2.04
CA ALA A 197 -19.29 0.15 2.60
C ALA A 197 -19.08 -0.04 4.12
N PRO A 198 -19.31 1.01 4.93
CA PRO A 198 -18.96 1.04 6.36
C PRO A 198 -19.79 0.08 7.22
N ASP A 199 -20.86 -0.48 6.66
CA ASP A 199 -21.72 -1.50 7.26
C ASP A 199 -21.25 -2.94 6.95
N GLN A 200 -20.22 -3.10 6.12
CA GLN A 200 -19.69 -4.39 5.70
C GLN A 200 -18.26 -4.62 6.19
N THR A 201 -17.84 -5.87 6.20
CA THR A 201 -16.48 -6.27 6.58
C THR A 201 -15.86 -7.10 5.47
N ALA A 202 -14.60 -6.80 5.14
CA ALA A 202 -13.79 -7.64 4.26
C ALA A 202 -12.88 -8.52 5.13
N GLU A 203 -12.97 -9.84 4.92
CA GLU A 203 -12.11 -10.82 5.57
C GLU A 203 -11.06 -11.32 4.58
N ILE A 204 -9.79 -11.24 4.98
CA ILE A 204 -8.64 -11.63 4.18
C ILE A 204 -7.95 -12.76 4.93
N ALA A 205 -7.79 -13.90 4.26
CA ALA A 205 -7.12 -15.06 4.84
C ALA A 205 -5.59 -14.86 4.82
N MET A 206 -4.93 -15.25 5.90
CA MET A 206 -3.48 -15.35 6.02
C MET A 206 -3.14 -16.80 6.35
N SER A 207 -2.30 -17.41 5.54
CA SER A 207 -1.83 -18.77 5.80
C SER A 207 -0.80 -18.78 6.93
N LEU A 208 -0.89 -19.75 7.83
CA LEU A 208 0.15 -20.00 8.84
C LEU A 208 1.03 -21.20 8.43
N SER A 209 0.83 -21.76 7.24
CA SER A 209 1.71 -22.80 6.68
C SER A 209 3.12 -22.25 6.49
N GLY A 210 4.10 -22.83 7.18
CA GLY A 210 5.49 -22.37 7.15
C GLY A 210 5.84 -21.24 8.14
N PHE A 211 4.86 -20.71 8.88
CA PHE A 211 5.08 -19.61 9.83
C PHE A 211 6.17 -19.94 10.86
N THR A 212 6.09 -21.11 11.49
CA THR A 212 7.03 -21.52 12.55
C THR A 212 8.46 -21.57 12.05
N ALA A 213 8.69 -22.19 10.88
CA ALA A 213 10.03 -22.31 10.30
C ALA A 213 10.61 -20.95 9.92
N ALA A 214 9.80 -20.09 9.30
CA ALA A 214 10.20 -18.72 8.95
C ALA A 214 10.53 -17.89 10.20
N TYR A 215 9.66 -17.92 11.21
CA TYR A 215 9.84 -17.18 12.46
C TYR A 215 11.12 -17.62 13.18
N ASP A 216 11.37 -18.93 13.26
CA ASP A 216 12.53 -19.48 13.95
C ASP A 216 13.83 -19.17 13.20
N LEU A 217 13.82 -19.17 11.86
CA LEU A 217 14.98 -18.73 11.08
C LEU A 217 15.32 -17.25 11.31
N VAL A 218 14.30 -16.37 11.31
CA VAL A 218 14.52 -14.95 11.58
C VAL A 218 15.02 -14.76 13.02
N ALA A 219 14.42 -15.43 14.00
CA ALA A 219 14.83 -15.33 15.40
C ALA A 219 16.28 -15.78 15.60
N ALA A 220 16.67 -16.90 15.00
CA ALA A 220 18.05 -17.40 15.04
C ALA A 220 19.03 -16.43 14.36
N THR A 221 18.64 -15.85 13.22
CA THR A 221 19.48 -14.88 12.50
C THR A 221 19.73 -13.62 13.33
N LEU A 222 18.70 -13.12 14.02
CA LEU A 222 18.82 -11.92 14.86
C LEU A 222 19.56 -12.19 16.19
N ALA A 223 19.51 -13.41 16.71
CA ALA A 223 20.21 -13.79 17.94
C ALA A 223 21.71 -14.08 17.73
N GLY A 224 22.12 -14.44 16.52
CA GLY A 224 23.52 -14.76 16.16
C GLY A 224 24.39 -13.54 15.82
N GLN A 225 23.93 -12.32 16.09
CA GLN A 225 24.56 -11.05 15.68
C GLN A 225 25.07 -10.19 16.83
#